data_AF-A0A382NCB1-F1
#
_entry.id   AF-A0A382NCB1-F1
#
_cell.length_a   1.000
_cell.length_b   1.000
_cell.length_c   1.000
_cell.angle_alpha   90.00
_cell.angle_beta   90.00
_cell.angle_gamma   90.00
#
_symmetry.space_group_name_H-M   'P 1'
#
loop_
_entity.id
_entity.type
_entity.pdbx_description
1 polymer ?
#
loop_
_entity_poly.entity_id
_entity_poly.type
_entity_poly.pdbx_seq_one_letter_code
_entity_poly.pdbx_strand_id
1 'polypeptide(L)'
;MSDKSFIDDLEHDNAYYLGLPTVVQYSKGLTEFAGGEGKVGKIYLKRTDLTSGGSHKPVNALAFSKLAKYLGYKKIYTETGAAQNSRAVAAAAAKEDLDLTVFIGE
;
A
#
# COMPACT_ATOMS: atom_id res chain seq x y z
N MET A 1 -0.44 7.57 16.77
CA MET A 1 -1.45 6.81 17.54
C MET A 1 -0.71 6.00 18.59
N SER A 2 -1.20 5.91 19.82
CA SER A 2 -0.51 5.24 20.94
C SER A 2 -1.19 3.96 21.41
N ASP A 3 -2.32 3.57 20.81
CA ASP A 3 -2.96 2.30 21.08
C ASP A 3 -2.15 1.15 20.46
N LYS A 4 -1.54 0.35 21.33
CA LYS A 4 -0.73 -0.79 20.95
C LYS A 4 -1.54 -1.90 20.28
N SER A 5 -2.78 -2.15 20.71
CA SER A 5 -3.61 -3.21 20.12
C SER A 5 -3.91 -2.90 18.66
N PHE A 6 -4.19 -1.64 18.33
CA PHE A 6 -4.39 -1.23 16.95
C PHE A 6 -3.11 -1.38 16.11
N ILE A 7 -1.96 -0.95 16.66
CA ILE A 7 -0.69 -1.00 15.96
C ILE A 7 -0.29 -2.44 15.66
N ASP A 8 -0.37 -3.32 16.67
CA ASP A 8 -0.02 -4.74 16.52
C ASP A 8 -0.92 -5.42 15.46
N ASP A 9 -2.21 -5.08 15.44
CA ASP A 9 -3.17 -5.60 14.46
C ASP A 9 -2.95 -5.04 13.05
N LEU A 10 -2.52 -3.78 12.91
CA LEU A 10 -2.12 -3.20 11.62
C LEU A 10 -0.81 -3.81 11.10
N GLU A 11 0.16 -4.02 11.99
CA GLU A 11 1.44 -4.65 11.65
C GLU A 11 1.27 -6.12 11.22
N HIS A 12 0.38 -6.84 11.88
CA HIS A 12 -0.02 -8.18 11.46
C HIS A 12 -0.54 -8.18 10.02
N ASP A 13 -1.48 -7.31 9.67
CA ASP A 13 -2.00 -7.26 8.31
C ASP A 13 -0.97 -6.71 7.30
N ASN A 14 -0.10 -5.78 7.71
CA ASN A 14 1.01 -5.36 6.86
C ASN A 14 1.89 -6.56 6.46
N ALA A 15 2.21 -7.45 7.40
CA ALA A 15 3.01 -8.64 7.12
C ALA A 15 2.25 -9.69 6.32
N TYR A 16 1.07 -10.10 6.79
CA TYR A 16 0.37 -11.28 6.29
C TYR A 16 -0.66 -11.01 5.20
N TYR A 17 -1.22 -9.79 5.14
CA TYR A 17 -2.18 -9.40 4.10
C TYR A 17 -1.51 -8.62 2.95
N LEU A 18 -0.56 -7.72 3.26
CA LEU A 18 0.11 -6.91 2.25
C LEU A 18 1.46 -7.45 1.78
N GLY A 19 2.13 -8.31 2.57
CA GLY A 19 3.46 -8.83 2.24
C GLY A 19 4.59 -7.84 2.52
N LEU A 20 4.44 -6.98 3.53
CA LEU A 20 5.47 -6.04 3.98
C LEU A 20 6.43 -6.70 4.99
N PRO A 21 7.70 -6.25 5.08
CA PRO A 21 8.32 -5.23 4.23
C PRO A 21 8.67 -5.77 2.83
N THR A 22 8.57 -4.91 1.80
CA THR A 22 9.08 -5.25 0.46
C THR A 22 10.59 -5.09 0.37
N VAL A 23 11.22 -5.90 -0.48
CA VAL A 23 12.67 -5.91 -0.67
C VAL A 23 13.20 -4.62 -1.29
N VAL A 24 14.43 -4.23 -0.93
CA VAL A 24 15.22 -3.21 -1.62
C VAL A 24 16.23 -3.94 -2.50
N GLN A 25 15.99 -3.93 -3.80
CA GLN A 25 16.74 -4.74 -4.75
C GLN A 25 17.81 -3.91 -5.45
N TYR A 26 19.06 -4.36 -5.41
CA TYR A 26 20.12 -3.79 -6.25
C TYR A 26 19.85 -4.10 -7.73
N SER A 27 19.84 -3.07 -8.58
CA SER A 27 19.64 -3.22 -10.02
C SER A 27 20.96 -2.97 -10.76
N LYS A 28 21.73 -4.03 -10.95
CA LYS A 28 23.01 -3.99 -11.69
C LYS A 28 22.83 -3.48 -13.12
N GLY A 29 21.85 -4.03 -13.86
CA GLY A 29 21.62 -3.64 -15.25
C GLY A 29 21.24 -2.17 -15.41
N LEU A 30 20.41 -1.63 -14.51
CA LEU A 30 20.06 -0.20 -14.54
C LEU A 30 21.26 0.68 -14.16
N THR A 31 22.08 0.22 -13.22
CA THR A 31 23.32 0.90 -12.82
C THR A 31 24.32 0.97 -13.97
N GLU A 32 24.51 -0.13 -14.70
CA GLU A 32 25.38 -0.19 -15.87
C GLU A 32 24.84 0.69 -17.01
N PHE A 33 23.53 0.61 -17.29
CA PHE A 33 22.86 1.43 -18.29
C PHE A 33 23.02 2.94 -18.01
N ALA A 34 22.98 3.36 -16.74
CA ALA A 34 23.14 4.75 -16.33
C ALA A 34 24.60 5.26 -16.32
N GLY A 35 25.58 4.43 -16.71
CA GLY A 35 27.00 4.82 -16.82
C GLY A 35 27.93 4.22 -15.75
N GLY A 36 27.43 3.25 -14.97
CA GLY A 36 28.22 2.45 -14.03
C GLY A 36 28.37 3.06 -12.64
N GLU A 37 28.74 2.21 -11.68
CA GLU A 37 28.81 2.56 -10.25
C GLU A 37 29.75 3.74 -9.96
N GLY A 38 30.86 3.86 -10.69
CA GLY A 38 31.82 4.94 -10.49
C GLY A 38 31.30 6.33 -10.88
N LYS A 39 30.27 6.41 -11.74
CA LYS A 39 29.70 7.67 -12.23
C LYS A 39 28.41 8.05 -11.53
N VAL A 40 27.50 7.08 -11.34
CA VAL A 40 26.15 7.34 -10.80
C VAL A 40 25.88 6.67 -9.46
N GLY A 41 26.82 5.88 -8.94
CA GLY A 41 26.62 5.03 -7.76
C GLY A 41 25.77 3.79 -8.07
N LYS A 42 25.39 3.05 -7.03
CA LYS A 42 24.53 1.86 -7.14
C LYS A 42 23.06 2.25 -7.13
N ILE A 43 22.30 1.76 -8.11
CA ILE A 43 20.85 1.99 -8.18
C ILE A 43 20.10 0.83 -7.50
N TYR A 44 19.26 1.17 -6.53
CA TYR A 44 18.39 0.24 -5.83
C TYR A 44 16.92 0.55 -6.10
N LEU A 45 16.10 -0.50 -6.19
CA LEU A 45 14.66 -0.41 -6.39
C LEU A 45 13.94 -0.84 -5.11
N LYS A 46 13.15 0.07 -4.52
CA LYS A 46 12.20 -0.30 -3.47
C LYS A 46 11.00 -0.99 -4.11
N ARG A 47 10.89 -2.31 -3.94
CA ARG A 47 9.93 -3.16 -4.67
C ARG A 47 8.49 -3.06 -4.16
N THR A 48 7.93 -1.86 -4.14
CA THR A 48 6.52 -1.64 -3.75
C THR A 48 5.51 -2.31 -4.69
N ASP A 49 5.93 -2.68 -5.89
CA ASP A 49 5.19 -3.48 -6.85
C ASP A 49 4.89 -4.90 -6.34
N LEU A 50 5.66 -5.42 -5.38
CA LEU A 50 5.44 -6.74 -4.78
C LEU A 50 4.41 -6.75 -3.64
N THR A 51 3.85 -5.59 -3.28
CA THR A 51 2.78 -5.51 -2.28
C THR A 51 1.52 -6.20 -2.83
N SER A 52 0.74 -6.86 -1.99
CA SER A 52 -0.60 -7.37 -2.36
C SER A 52 -1.44 -6.24 -2.96
N GLY A 53 -1.74 -6.32 -4.26
CA GLY A 53 -2.38 -5.25 -5.05
C GLY A 53 -1.48 -4.54 -6.07
N GLY A 54 -0.19 -4.91 -6.17
CA GLY A 54 0.70 -4.52 -7.26
C GLY A 54 1.15 -3.05 -7.25
N SER A 55 1.00 -2.33 -6.14
CA SER A 55 1.42 -0.94 -6.00
C SER A 55 1.62 -0.55 -4.54
N HIS A 56 2.01 0.70 -4.28
CA HIS A 56 2.14 1.24 -2.92
C HIS A 56 0.80 1.65 -2.28
N LYS A 57 -0.30 1.71 -3.03
CA LYS A 57 -1.61 2.22 -2.55
C LYS A 57 -2.29 1.33 -1.48
N PRO A 58 -2.22 -0.01 -1.55
CA PRO A 58 -2.81 -0.90 -0.55
C PRO A 58 -2.38 -0.64 0.90
N VAL A 59 -1.14 -0.17 1.12
CA VAL A 59 -0.63 0.16 2.45
C VAL A 59 -1.48 1.22 3.13
N ASN A 60 -1.74 2.32 2.42
CA ASN A 60 -2.56 3.40 2.95
C ASN A 60 -4.04 3.01 3.04
N ALA A 61 -4.56 2.33 2.02
CA ALA A 61 -5.96 1.91 1.96
C ALA A 61 -6.33 0.99 3.14
N LEU A 62 -5.48 0.03 3.48
CA LEU A 62 -5.66 -0.85 4.63
C LEU A 62 -5.63 -0.06 5.94
N ALA A 63 -4.61 0.76 6.16
CA ALA A 63 -4.46 1.53 7.39
C ALA A 63 -5.66 2.46 7.64
N PHE A 64 -6.14 3.15 6.60
CA PHE A 64 -7.32 4.01 6.70
C PHE A 64 -8.61 3.23 6.93
N SER A 65 -8.82 2.10 6.23
CA SER A 65 -10.02 1.27 6.42
C SER A 65 -10.06 0.69 7.82
N LYS A 66 -8.93 0.16 8.30
CA LYS A 66 -8.81 -0.36 9.67
C LYS A 66 -9.03 0.75 10.71
N LEU A 67 -8.48 1.94 10.48
CA LEU A 67 -8.73 3.10 11.35
C LEU A 67 -10.22 3.49 11.36
N ALA A 68 -10.89 3.51 10.21
CA ALA A 68 -12.31 3.82 10.12
C ALA A 68 -13.15 2.83 10.95
N LYS A 69 -12.86 1.53 10.83
CA LYS A 69 -13.48 0.48 11.64
C LYS A 69 -13.18 0.67 13.14
N TYR A 70 -11.91 0.93 13.49
CA TYR A 70 -11.49 1.17 14.88
C TYR A 70 -12.23 2.36 15.51
N LEU A 71 -12.50 3.41 14.73
CA LEU A 71 -13.28 4.58 15.16
C LEU A 71 -14.81 4.33 15.14
N GLY A 72 -15.27 3.15 14.74
CA GLY A 72 -16.70 2.78 14.73
C GLY A 72 -17.47 3.20 13.48
N TYR A 73 -16.80 3.69 12.43
CA TYR A 73 -17.46 3.98 11.15
C TYR A 73 -17.86 2.68 10.44
N LYS A 74 -18.95 2.76 9.69
CA LYS A 74 -19.47 1.65 8.86
C LYS A 74 -19.32 1.87 7.37
N LYS A 75 -18.97 3.10 6.97
CA LYS A 75 -18.88 3.50 5.57
C LYS A 75 -17.68 4.39 5.33
N ILE A 76 -17.00 4.16 4.22
CA ILE A 76 -15.88 4.98 3.73
C ILE A 76 -16.13 5.41 2.29
N TYR A 77 -15.40 6.44 1.88
CA TYR A 77 -15.51 7.06 0.56
C TYR A 77 -14.14 7.17 -0.06
N THR A 78 -14.06 7.03 -1.38
CA THR A 78 -12.81 7.30 -2.10
C THR A 78 -13.09 7.80 -3.51
N GLU A 79 -12.20 8.62 -4.03
CA GLU A 79 -12.17 9.06 -5.41
C GLU A 79 -11.11 8.30 -6.22
N THR A 80 -11.30 8.23 -7.53
CA THR A 80 -10.27 7.69 -8.42
C THR A 80 -10.36 8.25 -9.84
N GLY A 81 -9.19 8.38 -10.47
CA GLY A 81 -9.07 8.50 -11.92
C GLY A 81 -8.73 7.14 -12.53
N ALA A 82 -7.45 6.76 -12.53
CA ALA A 82 -6.93 5.52 -13.15
C ALA A 82 -7.30 4.19 -12.43
N ALA A 83 -8.29 4.18 -11.54
CA ALA A 83 -8.84 3.01 -10.83
C ALA A 83 -7.90 2.19 -9.92
N GLN A 84 -6.61 2.51 -9.82
CA GLN A 84 -5.69 1.80 -8.91
C GLN A 84 -6.01 2.07 -7.42
N ASN A 85 -6.39 3.30 -7.09
CA ASN A 85 -6.73 3.68 -5.71
C ASN A 85 -8.03 3.01 -5.25
N SER A 86 -9.10 3.12 -6.05
CA SER A 86 -10.39 2.51 -5.71
C SER A 86 -10.30 1.00 -5.54
N ARG A 87 -9.48 0.31 -6.35
CA ARG A 87 -9.23 -1.14 -6.18
C ARG A 87 -8.60 -1.46 -4.83
N ALA A 88 -7.58 -0.69 -4.42
CA ALA A 88 -6.93 -0.89 -3.13
C ALA A 88 -7.89 -0.63 -1.96
N VAL A 89 -8.68 0.45 -2.03
CA VAL A 89 -9.68 0.79 -1.00
C VAL A 89 -10.82 -0.22 -0.97
N ALA A 90 -11.28 -0.73 -2.11
CA ALA A 90 -12.30 -1.77 -2.17
C ALA A 90 -11.85 -3.07 -1.51
N ALA A 91 -10.61 -3.52 -1.76
CA ALA A 91 -10.06 -4.70 -1.10
C ALA A 91 -9.95 -4.51 0.42
N ALA A 92 -9.52 -3.33 0.87
CA ALA A 92 -9.42 -3.01 2.29
C ALA A 92 -10.80 -2.90 2.97
N ALA A 93 -11.77 -2.24 2.33
CA ALA A 93 -13.14 -2.12 2.81
C ALA A 93 -13.81 -3.49 2.98
N ALA A 94 -13.65 -4.37 1.98
CA ALA A 94 -14.16 -5.74 2.02
C ALA A 94 -13.54 -6.56 3.18
N LYS A 95 -12.23 -6.42 3.42
CA LYS A 95 -11.56 -7.08 4.55
C LYS A 95 -12.06 -6.59 5.91
N GLU A 96 -12.30 -5.28 6.03
CA GLU A 96 -12.69 -4.66 7.30
C GLU A 96 -14.20 -4.62 7.55
N ASP A 97 -15.01 -5.16 6.63
CA ASP A 97 -16.48 -5.16 6.70
C ASP A 97 -17.05 -3.72 6.72
N LEU A 98 -16.62 -2.91 5.75
CA LEU A 98 -17.04 -1.52 5.56
C LEU A 98 -17.75 -1.31 4.22
N ASP A 99 -18.83 -0.54 4.25
CA ASP A 99 -19.46 -0.05 3.03
C ASP A 99 -18.53 0.93 2.31
N LEU A 100 -18.41 0.81 0.99
CA LEU A 100 -17.59 1.70 0.18
C LEU A 100 -18.42 2.41 -0.89
N THR A 101 -18.25 3.72 -1.02
CA THR A 101 -18.67 4.48 -2.20
C THR A 101 -17.46 5.02 -2.93
N VAL A 102 -17.37 4.74 -4.23
CA VAL A 102 -16.30 5.19 -5.11
C VAL A 102 -16.81 6.30 -6.03
N PHE A 103 -16.15 7.45 -6.01
CA PHE A 103 -16.37 8.54 -6.95
C PHE A 103 -15.38 8.44 -8.10
N ILE A 104 -15.88 8.37 -9.33
CA ILE A 104 -15.05 8.33 -10.54
C ILE A 104 -15.36 9.60 -11.32
N GLY A 105 -14.33 10.41 -11.59
CA GLY A 105 -14.50 11.61 -12.41
C GLY A 105 -14.70 11.25 -13.88
N GLU A 106 -15.63 11.94 -14.53
CA GLU A 106 -15.73 12.04 -16.00
C GLU A 106 -14.77 13.10 -16.54
#